data_AF-A0A357A696-F1
#
_entry.id   AF-A0A357A696-F1
#
_cell.length_a   1.000
_cell.length_b   1.000
_cell.length_c   1.000
_cell.angle_alpha   90.00
_cell.angle_beta   90.00
_cell.angle_gamma   90.00
#
_symmetry.space_group_name_H-M   'P 1'
#
loop_
_entity.id
_entity.type
_entity.pdbx_description
1 polymer ?
#
loop_
_entity_poly.entity_id
_entity_poly.type
_entity_poly.pdbx_seq_one_letter_code
_entity_poly.pdbx_strand_id
1 'polypeptide(L)'
;MKKAKGKRPVYLDNAKVDRLLTMIMTLASEVSVLHDRLDTLERLAQEKGILSLEDIEAYQPDEQTQQQREQWRQAYLERLLGDLATDHE
;
A
#
# COMPACT_ATOMS: atom_id res chain seq x y z
N MET A 1 -26.08 -18.60 22.73
CA MET A 1 -24.63 -18.86 22.81
C MET A 1 -23.94 -17.66 23.44
N LYS A 2 -23.27 -17.82 24.59
CA LYS A 2 -22.45 -16.75 25.22
C LYS A 2 -21.27 -16.45 24.29
N LYS A 3 -21.25 -15.27 23.65
CA LYS A 3 -20.03 -14.76 23.00
C LYS A 3 -18.95 -14.66 24.07
N ALA A 4 -17.89 -15.45 23.94
CA ALA A 4 -16.70 -15.25 24.76
C ALA A 4 -16.18 -13.85 24.47
N LYS A 5 -16.28 -12.95 25.46
CA LYS A 5 -15.60 -11.64 25.43
C LYS A 5 -14.13 -11.89 25.76
N GLY A 6 -13.39 -12.46 24.82
CA GLY A 6 -11.93 -12.48 24.89
C GLY A 6 -11.44 -11.04 24.83
N LYS A 7 -10.79 -10.57 25.89
CA LYS A 7 -10.07 -9.29 25.87
C LYS A 7 -9.08 -9.38 24.71
N ARG A 8 -9.07 -8.39 23.79
CA ARG A 8 -8.12 -8.39 22.66
C ARG A 8 -6.72 -8.64 23.22
N PRO A 9 -5.97 -9.63 22.70
CA PRO A 9 -4.60 -9.87 23.15
C PRO A 9 -3.82 -8.58 22.93
N VAL A 10 -3.14 -8.14 23.99
CA VAL A 10 -2.23 -7.00 23.97
C VAL A 10 -0.84 -7.62 23.89
N TYR A 11 -0.19 -7.54 22.74
CA TYR A 11 1.11 -8.20 22.53
C TYR A 11 2.30 -7.34 23.02
N LEU A 12 2.09 -6.03 23.20
CA LEU A 12 3.09 -5.06 23.65
C LEU A 12 2.55 -4.23 24.82
N ASP A 13 3.43 -3.71 25.69
CA ASP A 13 3.08 -3.01 26.95
C ASP A 13 2.06 -1.87 26.82
N ASN A 14 1.85 -1.35 25.60
CA ASN A 14 0.88 -0.32 25.29
C ASN A 14 -0.05 -0.76 24.15
N ALA A 15 -1.36 -0.81 24.44
CA ALA A 15 -2.40 -1.15 23.47
C ALA A 15 -2.42 -0.24 22.21
N LYS A 16 -1.90 1.00 22.30
CA LYS A 16 -1.73 1.89 21.14
C LYS A 16 -0.62 1.39 20.21
N VAL A 17 0.48 0.88 20.75
CA VAL A 17 1.62 0.35 19.99
C VAL A 17 1.21 -0.97 19.32
N ASP A 18 0.47 -1.82 20.01
CA ASP A 18 -0.04 -3.07 19.46
C ASP A 18 -1.03 -2.84 18.30
N ARG A 19 -1.87 -1.81 18.41
CA ARG A 19 -2.77 -1.39 17.33
C ARG A 19 -2.00 -0.84 16.12
N LEU A 20 -0.95 -0.04 16.34
CA LEU A 20 -0.07 0.45 15.28
C LEU A 20 0.64 -0.72 14.59
N LEU A 21 1.19 -1.68 15.34
CA LEU A 21 1.81 -2.87 14.77
C LEU A 21 0.81 -3.66 13.91
N THR A 22 -0.42 -3.84 14.39
CA THR A 22 -1.48 -4.50 13.60
C THR A 22 -1.76 -3.75 12.30
N MET A 23 -1.84 -2.42 12.32
CA MET A 23 -2.03 -1.60 11.11
C MET A 23 -0.88 -1.77 10.12
N ILE A 24 0.36 -1.73 10.61
CA ILE A 24 1.56 -1.92 9.77
C ILE A 24 1.56 -3.31 9.14
N MET A 25 1.25 -4.36 9.91
CA MET A 25 1.20 -5.73 9.39
C MET A 25 0.12 -5.91 8.32
N THR A 26 -1.06 -5.29 8.51
CA THR A 26 -2.11 -5.29 7.49
C THR A 26 -1.64 -4.60 6.21
N LEU A 27 -1.04 -3.40 6.33
CA LEU A 27 -0.50 -2.67 5.18
C LEU A 27 0.60 -3.45 4.46
N ALA A 28 1.54 -4.05 5.19
CA ALA A 28 2.59 -4.88 4.61
C ALA A 28 2.00 -6.07 3.84
N SER A 29 0.93 -6.69 4.36
CA SER A 29 0.23 -7.78 3.67
C SER A 29 -0.43 -7.30 2.38
N GLU A 30 -1.08 -6.13 2.39
CA GLU A 30 -1.65 -5.53 1.18
C GLU A 30 -0.58 -5.17 0.14
N VAL A 31 0.55 -4.61 0.57
CA VAL A 31 1.69 -4.31 -0.31
C VAL A 31 2.25 -5.59 -0.94
N SER A 32 2.37 -6.69 -0.19
CA SER A 32 2.80 -7.99 -0.73
C SER A 32 1.86 -8.47 -1.83
N VAL A 33 0.54 -8.38 -1.63
CA VAL A 33 -0.45 -8.78 -2.65
C VAL A 33 -0.36 -7.90 -3.91
N LEU A 34 -0.15 -6.60 -3.74
CA LEU A 34 0.03 -5.68 -4.87
C LEU A 34 1.31 -5.99 -5.66
N HIS A 35 2.40 -6.32 -4.95
CA HIS A 35 3.66 -6.73 -5.56
C HIS A 35 3.49 -8.01 -6.40
N ASP A 36 2.86 -9.05 -5.84
CA ASP A 36 2.62 -10.30 -6.56
C ASP A 36 1.74 -10.10 -7.80
N ARG A 37 0.75 -9.21 -7.69
CA ARG A 37 -0.12 -8.87 -8.82
C ARG A 37 0.63 -8.12 -9.91
N LEU A 38 1.55 -7.22 -9.55
CA LEU A 38 2.40 -6.52 -10.52
C LEU A 38 3.34 -7.49 -11.23
N ASP A 39 4.07 -8.33 -10.49
CA ASP A 39 4.95 -9.38 -11.06
C ASP A 39 4.16 -10.29 -12.02
N THR A 40 2.95 -10.69 -11.65
CA THR A 40 2.08 -11.48 -12.53
C THR A 40 1.75 -10.74 -13.84
N LEU A 41 1.45 -9.45 -13.78
CA LEU A 41 1.15 -8.64 -14.97
C LEU A 41 2.38 -8.51 -15.88
N GLU A 42 3.56 -8.28 -15.29
CA GLU A 42 4.82 -8.16 -16.01
C GLU A 42 5.18 -9.47 -16.74
N ARG A 43 5.08 -10.61 -16.05
CA ARG A 43 5.31 -11.94 -16.63
C ARG A 43 4.34 -12.25 -17.76
N LEU A 44 3.05 -11.97 -17.56
CA LEU A 44 2.03 -12.19 -18.59
C LEU A 44 2.22 -11.26 -19.81
N ALA A 45 2.68 -10.03 -19.58
CA ALA A 45 2.98 -9.10 -20.67
C ALA A 45 4.20 -9.57 -21.48
N GLN A 46 5.23 -10.10 -20.81
CA GLN A 46 6.40 -10.70 -21.45
C GLN A 46 6.05 -11.97 -22.21
N GLU A 47 5.28 -12.89 -21.62
CA GLU A 47 4.83 -14.13 -22.28
C GLU A 47 4.04 -13.82 -23.57
N LYS A 48 3.24 -12.75 -23.55
CA LYS A 48 2.47 -12.28 -24.71
C LYS A 48 3.28 -11.42 -25.68
N GLY A 49 4.54 -11.12 -25.39
CA GLY A 49 5.41 -10.29 -26.23
C GLY A 49 4.98 -8.82 -26.31
N ILE A 50 4.27 -8.30 -25.30
CA ILE A 50 3.81 -6.90 -25.25
C ILE A 50 4.96 -5.97 -24.84
N LEU A 51 5.71 -6.37 -23.82
CA LEU A 51 6.89 -5.68 -23.30
C LEU A 51 7.80 -6.69 -22.61
N SER A 52 9.08 -6.38 -22.48
CA SER A 52 10.03 -7.13 -21.67
C SER A 52 10.19 -6.50 -20.28
N LEU A 53 10.72 -7.25 -19.32
CA LEU A 53 11.13 -6.70 -18.02
C LEU A 53 12.18 -5.58 -18.19
N GLU A 54 13.06 -5.71 -19.18
CA GLU A 54 14.07 -4.70 -19.50
C GLU A 54 13.45 -3.39 -19.98
N ASP A 55 12.34 -3.44 -20.72
CA ASP A 55 11.60 -2.24 -21.14
C ASP A 55 11.05 -1.46 -19.94
N ILE A 56 10.63 -2.16 -18.87
CA ILE A 56 10.14 -1.55 -17.63
C ILE A 56 11.30 -0.87 -16.88
N GLU A 57 12.40 -1.58 -16.69
CA GLU A 57 13.58 -1.05 -15.96
C GLU A 57 14.24 0.13 -16.70
N ALA A 58 14.22 0.11 -18.04
CA ALA A 58 14.75 1.19 -18.87
C ALA A 58 13.77 2.37 -19.05
N TYR A 59 12.51 2.22 -18.64
CA TYR A 59 11.48 3.22 -18.88
C TYR A 59 11.79 4.55 -18.16
N GLN A 60 11.93 5.61 -18.95
CA GLN A 60 12.09 6.97 -18.45
C GLN A 60 10.79 7.75 -18.72
N PRO A 61 10.02 8.08 -17.67
CA PRO A 61 8.81 8.87 -17.84
C PRO A 61 9.15 10.29 -18.29
N ASP A 62 8.39 10.77 -19.28
CA ASP A 62 8.46 12.16 -19.72
C ASP A 62 7.93 13.12 -18.64
N GLU A 63 8.13 14.42 -18.85
CA GLU A 63 7.74 15.44 -17.89
C GLU A 63 6.24 15.40 -17.57
N GLN A 64 5.40 15.17 -18.60
CA GLN A 64 3.96 15.07 -18.43
C GLN A 64 3.56 13.89 -17.54
N THR A 65 4.15 12.71 -17.76
CA THR A 65 3.92 11.51 -16.96
C THR A 65 4.39 11.71 -15.52
N GLN A 66 5.53 12.38 -15.32
CA GLN A 66 6.02 12.70 -13.98
C GLN A 66 5.08 13.65 -13.23
N GLN A 67 4.58 14.70 -13.90
CA GLN A 67 3.61 15.62 -13.31
C GLN A 67 2.31 14.91 -12.92
N GLN A 68 1.79 14.01 -13.75
CA GLN A 68 0.60 13.22 -13.43
C GLN A 68 0.83 12.32 -12.20
N ARG A 69 2.00 11.67 -12.12
CA ARG A 69 2.37 10.85 -10.95
C ARG A 69 2.46 11.68 -9.69
N GLU A 70 3.02 12.89 -9.78
CA GLU A 70 3.13 13.80 -8.64
C GLU A 70 1.76 14.27 -8.16
N GLN A 71 0.88 14.72 -9.07
CA GLN A 71 -0.49 15.10 -8.74
C GLN A 71 -1.26 13.96 -8.08
N TRP A 72 -1.12 12.74 -8.61
CA TRP A 72 -1.75 11.56 -8.03
C TRP A 72 -1.21 11.27 -6.63
N ARG A 73 0.11 11.34 -6.42
CA ARG A 73 0.74 11.15 -5.10
C ARG A 73 0.26 12.18 -4.09
N GLN A 74 0.21 13.47 -4.48
CA GLN A 74 -0.28 14.55 -3.62
C GLN A 74 -1.73 14.29 -3.21
N ALA A 75 -2.62 14.03 -4.17
CA ALA A 75 -4.02 13.73 -3.88
C ALA A 75 -4.20 12.45 -3.03
N TYR A 76 -3.32 11.45 -3.18
CA TYR A 76 -3.33 10.26 -2.34
C TYR A 76 -2.91 10.57 -0.90
N LEU A 77 -1.82 11.32 -0.73
CA LEU A 77 -1.34 11.74 0.60
C LEU A 77 -2.34 12.66 1.30
N GLU A 78 -2.98 13.58 0.59
CA GLU A 78 -4.03 14.43 1.16
C GLU A 78 -5.21 13.61 1.67
N ARG A 79 -5.68 12.61 0.92
CA ARG A 79 -6.74 11.70 1.41
C ARG A 79 -6.29 10.86 2.60
N LEU A 80 -5.05 10.40 2.60
CA LEU A 80 -4.53 9.51 3.65
C LEU A 80 -4.20 10.26 4.96
N LEU A 81 -3.68 11.49 4.86
CA LEU A 81 -3.26 12.30 6.00
C LEU A 81 -4.31 13.33 6.44
N GLY A 82 -5.24 13.72 5.55
CA GLY A 82 -6.30 14.67 5.86
C GLY A 82 -7.18 14.21 7.02
N ASP A 83 -7.43 12.90 7.13
CA ASP A 83 -8.19 12.33 8.24
C ASP A 83 -7.45 12.47 9.58
N LEU A 84 -6.11 12.37 9.57
CA LEU A 84 -5.28 12.54 10.78
C LEU A 84 -5.20 14.00 11.26
N ALA A 85 -5.34 14.97 10.34
CA ALA A 85 -5.34 16.39 10.68
C ALA A 85 -6.66 16.85 11.34
N THR A 86 -7.76 16.11 11.12
CA THR A 86 -9.10 16.47 11.60
C THR A 86 -9.40 15.93 13.00
N ASP A 87 -8.62 14.97 13.50
CA ASP A 87 -8.79 14.32 14.81
C ASP A 87 -8.14 15.11 15.99
N HIS A 88 -7.74 16.35 15.75
CA HIS A 88 -7.04 17.23 16.70
C HIS A 88 -7.88 18.43 17.21
N GLU A 89 -9.19 18.49 16.94
CA GLU A 89 -10.16 19.39 17.60
C GLU A 89 -11.05 18.64 18.60
#